data_AF-A0A3B0WE47-F1
#
_entry.id   AF-A0A3B0WE47-F1
#
_cell.length_a   1.000
_cell.length_b   1.000
_cell.length_c   1.000
_cell.angle_alpha   90.00
_cell.angle_beta   90.00
_cell.angle_gamma   90.00
#
_symmetry.space_group_name_H-M   'P 1'
#
loop_
_entity.id
_entity.type
_entity.pdbx_description
1 polymer ?
#
loop_
_entity_poly.entity_id
_entity_poly.type
_entity_poly.pdbx_seq_one_letter_code
_entity_poly.pdbx_strand_id
1 'polypeptide(L)'
;MLRLFLSCFLVLFYLYFLLFGYDIIQLILQSVVFGLLMLLIIGFVWSLIGNNTPVITRYALLMGAEDSSAERRYTRKVTLVWVFFLMSLLFYKVCFFLGVIEIGGRGFLEIGFYLGSAALFVGEFYLRPFFLPSHKGSAFVPFLIGLGQVSFKALWQFDRNN
;
A
#
# COMPACT_ATOMS: atom_id res chain seq x y z
N MET A 1 12.66 46.57 8.61
CA MET A 1 13.13 45.76 9.76
C MET A 1 12.40 44.41 9.89
N LEU A 2 11.06 44.35 9.86
CA LEU A 2 10.30 43.10 10.01
C LEU A 2 10.71 41.96 9.04
N ARG A 3 10.97 42.28 7.76
CA ARG A 3 11.40 41.28 6.75
C ARG A 3 12.76 40.65 7.08
N LEU A 4 13.72 41.46 7.51
CA LEU A 4 15.07 40.99 7.92
C LEU A 4 14.99 40.11 9.17
N PHE A 5 14.14 40.47 10.13
CA PHE A 5 13.91 39.69 11.34
C PHE A 5 13.23 38.34 11.01
N LEU A 6 12.24 38.34 10.12
CA LEU A 6 11.55 37.13 9.66
C LEU A 6 12.50 36.19 8.91
N SER A 7 13.35 36.73 8.04
CA SER A 7 14.36 35.95 7.32
C SER A 7 15.39 35.34 8.27
N CYS A 8 15.86 36.10 9.26
CA CYS A 8 16.80 35.59 10.27
C CYS A 8 16.15 34.49 11.14
N PHE A 9 14.89 34.68 11.53
CA PHE A 9 14.13 33.69 12.28
C PHE A 9 13.91 32.38 11.49
N LEU A 10 13.59 32.47 10.19
CA LEU A 10 13.43 31.29 9.33
C LEU A 10 14.75 30.52 9.15
N VAL A 11 15.87 31.23 9.01
CA VAL A 11 17.20 30.60 8.90
C VAL A 11 17.59 29.92 10.22
N LEU A 12 17.34 30.56 11.37
CA LEU A 12 17.61 29.98 12.68
C LEU A 12 16.70 28.79 12.99
N PHE A 13 15.42 28.85 12.61
CA PHE A 13 14.49 27.73 12.72
C PHE A 13 14.91 26.56 11.83
N TYR A 14 15.33 26.83 10.60
CA TYR A 14 15.85 25.84 9.67
C TYR A 14 17.15 25.19 10.17
N LEU A 15 18.08 25.97 10.73
CA LEU A 15 19.31 25.47 11.33
C LEU A 15 19.05 24.67 12.62
N TYR A 16 18.12 25.12 13.46
CA TYR A 16 17.66 24.37 14.64
C TYR A 16 17.02 23.03 14.24
N PHE A 17 16.19 23.03 13.20
CA PHE A 17 15.58 21.82 12.64
C PHE A 17 16.62 20.88 12.00
N LEU A 18 17.68 21.40 11.39
CA LEU A 18 18.79 20.59 10.86
C LEU A 18 19.64 19.96 11.97
N LEU A 19 19.90 20.70 13.06
CA LEU A 19 20.79 20.29 14.14
C LEU A 19 20.12 19.38 15.18
N PHE A 20 18.85 19.63 15.50
CA PHE A 20 18.10 18.92 16.56
C PHE A 20 16.87 18.18 16.04
N GLY A 21 16.47 18.41 14.79
CA GLY A 21 15.31 17.76 14.21
C GLY A 21 15.56 16.31 13.82
N TYR A 22 16.78 15.79 13.83
CA TYR A 22 17.05 14.42 13.37
C TYR A 22 16.14 13.37 14.03
N ASP A 23 15.97 13.44 15.35
CA ASP A 23 15.13 12.49 16.10
C ASP A 23 13.64 12.80 15.98
N ILE A 24 13.24 14.09 15.96
CA ILE A 24 11.83 14.51 15.84
C ILE A 24 11.30 14.27 14.42
N ILE A 25 12.08 14.62 13.40
CA ILE A 25 11.76 14.37 11.99
C ILE A 25 11.66 12.87 11.75
N GLN A 26 12.59 12.08 12.28
CA GLN A 26 12.54 10.64 12.17
C GLN A 26 11.29 10.08 12.87
N LEU A 27 10.94 10.58 14.06
CA LEU A 27 9.72 10.18 14.76
C LEU A 27 8.45 10.54 13.97
N ILE A 28 8.38 11.75 13.40
CA ILE A 28 7.26 12.20 12.57
C ILE A 28 7.15 11.33 11.32
N LEU A 29 8.25 11.13 10.59
CA LEU A 29 8.28 10.29 9.39
C LEU A 29 7.87 8.85 9.71
N GLN A 30 8.40 8.28 10.80
CA GLN A 30 8.02 6.93 11.23
C GLN A 30 6.53 6.85 11.59
N SER A 31 6.00 7.86 12.28
CA SER A 31 4.57 7.94 12.64
C SER A 31 3.67 8.04 11.41
N VAL A 32 4.05 8.87 10.43
CA VAL A 32 3.33 9.01 9.15
C VAL A 32 3.32 7.68 8.40
N VAL A 33 4.49 7.05 8.23
CA VAL A 33 4.57 5.74 7.53
C VAL A 33 3.78 4.67 8.28
N PHE A 34 3.77 4.68 9.61
CA PHE A 34 2.97 3.75 10.41
C PHE A 34 1.47 3.99 10.21
N GLY A 35 1.03 5.25 10.26
CA GLY A 35 -0.35 5.63 10.00
C GLY A 35 -0.82 5.24 8.61
N LEU A 36 -0.01 5.50 7.57
CA LEU A 36 -0.32 5.10 6.20
C LEU A 36 -0.44 3.57 6.05
N LEU A 37 0.48 2.81 6.65
CA LEU A 37 0.44 1.36 6.61
C LEU A 37 -0.81 0.81 7.32
N MET A 38 -1.16 1.37 8.48
CA MET A 38 -2.39 1.03 9.21
C MET A 38 -3.65 1.34 8.40
N LEU A 39 -3.73 2.52 7.79
CA LEU A 39 -4.87 2.90 6.95
C LEU A 39 -5.01 1.94 5.76
N LEU A 40 -3.91 1.55 5.13
CA LEU A 40 -3.91 0.59 4.03
C LEU A 40 -4.42 -0.78 4.48
N ILE A 41 -3.93 -1.30 5.60
CA ILE A 41 -4.38 -2.57 6.19
C ILE A 41 -5.88 -2.51 6.49
N ILE A 42 -6.34 -1.46 7.19
CA ILE A 42 -7.75 -1.28 7.54
C ILE A 42 -8.61 -1.29 6.27
N GLY A 43 -8.19 -0.58 5.23
CA GLY A 43 -8.92 -0.55 3.97
C GLY A 43 -9.04 -1.90 3.28
N PHE A 44 -7.95 -2.65 3.20
CA PHE A 44 -7.97 -4.01 2.64
C PHE A 44 -8.81 -4.97 3.50
N VAL A 45 -8.65 -4.95 4.82
CA VAL A 45 -9.44 -5.77 5.74
C VAL A 45 -10.92 -5.42 5.66
N TRP A 46 -11.27 -4.14 5.64
CA TRP A 46 -12.66 -3.71 5.57
C TRP A 46 -13.33 -4.12 4.26
N SER A 47 -12.59 -4.14 3.15
CA SER A 47 -13.08 -4.68 1.88
C SER A 47 -13.39 -6.19 1.93
N LEU A 48 -12.79 -6.92 2.88
CA LEU A 48 -12.99 -8.35 3.07
C LEU A 48 -14.13 -8.70 4.04
N ILE A 49 -14.62 -7.73 4.82
CA ILE A 49 -15.67 -7.93 5.82
C ILE A 49 -17.05 -7.93 5.13
N GLY A 50 -17.86 -8.94 5.44
CA GLY A 50 -19.24 -9.06 4.97
C GLY A 50 -19.35 -9.38 3.47
N ASN A 51 -20.36 -8.76 2.83
CA ASN A 51 -20.67 -8.87 1.40
C ASN A 51 -20.06 -7.73 0.55
N ASN A 52 -19.08 -7.00 1.11
CA ASN A 52 -18.37 -5.97 0.35
C ASN A 52 -17.56 -6.60 -0.79
N THR A 53 -17.31 -5.80 -1.83
CA THR A 53 -16.38 -6.16 -2.90
C THR A 53 -14.94 -5.99 -2.43
N PRO A 54 -14.10 -7.06 -2.42
CA PRO A 54 -12.69 -6.94 -2.06
C PRO A 54 -11.95 -5.97 -2.99
N VAL A 55 -10.95 -5.26 -2.46
CA VAL A 55 -10.20 -4.23 -3.23
C VAL A 55 -9.66 -4.80 -4.55
N ILE A 56 -9.06 -6.00 -4.53
CA ILE A 56 -8.49 -6.61 -5.74
C ILE A 56 -9.58 -7.05 -6.71
N THR A 57 -10.71 -7.56 -6.21
CA THR A 57 -11.87 -7.90 -7.05
C THR A 57 -12.34 -6.67 -7.81
N ARG A 58 -12.43 -5.54 -7.11
CA ARG A 58 -12.87 -4.30 -7.73
C ARG A 58 -11.87 -3.76 -8.74
N TYR A 59 -10.58 -3.82 -8.45
CA TYR A 59 -9.55 -3.52 -9.43
C TYR A 59 -9.72 -4.35 -10.69
N ALA A 60 -9.93 -5.66 -10.55
CA ALA A 60 -10.16 -6.55 -11.69
C ALA A 60 -11.40 -6.15 -12.51
N LEU A 61 -12.53 -5.87 -11.84
CA LEU A 61 -13.76 -5.43 -12.51
C LEU A 61 -13.58 -4.09 -13.24
N LEU A 62 -12.88 -3.12 -12.64
CA LEU A 62 -12.57 -1.84 -13.28
C LEU A 62 -11.61 -1.98 -14.47
N MET A 63 -10.82 -3.04 -14.50
CA MET A 63 -9.97 -3.41 -15.64
C MET A 63 -10.72 -4.23 -16.71
N GLY A 64 -12.04 -4.41 -16.57
CA GLY A 64 -12.88 -5.10 -17.54
C GLY A 64 -12.92 -6.62 -17.39
N ALA A 65 -12.55 -7.14 -16.22
CA ALA A 65 -12.67 -8.56 -15.93
C ALA A 65 -14.14 -9.02 -15.78
N GLU A 66 -14.36 -10.31 -15.98
CA GLU A 66 -15.71 -10.90 -15.93
C GLU A 66 -16.21 -10.98 -14.48
N ASP A 67 -17.44 -10.52 -14.23
CA ASP A 67 -18.03 -10.59 -12.89
C ASP A 67 -18.54 -12.00 -12.54
N SER A 68 -17.60 -12.95 -12.43
CA SER A 68 -17.89 -14.35 -12.13
C SER A 68 -17.63 -14.69 -10.66
N SER A 69 -18.37 -15.67 -10.12
CA SER A 69 -18.16 -16.14 -8.74
C SER A 69 -16.77 -16.75 -8.52
N ALA A 70 -16.17 -17.33 -9.56
CA ALA A 70 -14.82 -17.88 -9.51
C ALA A 70 -13.77 -16.76 -9.37
N GLU A 71 -13.92 -15.69 -10.15
CA GLU A 71 -13.05 -14.52 -10.11
C GLU A 71 -13.13 -13.81 -8.75
N ARG A 72 -14.34 -13.61 -8.22
CA ARG A 72 -14.54 -13.05 -6.87
C ARG A 72 -13.86 -13.89 -5.77
N ARG A 73 -13.97 -15.22 -5.83
CA ARG A 73 -13.30 -16.11 -4.85
C ARG A 73 -11.77 -16.05 -4.96
N TYR A 74 -11.23 -16.03 -6.18
CA TYR A 74 -9.79 -15.92 -6.42
C TYR A 74 -9.24 -14.58 -5.91
N THR A 75 -9.82 -13.47 -6.36
CA THR A 75 -9.38 -12.12 -5.99
C THR A 75 -9.55 -11.82 -4.50
N ARG A 76 -10.53 -12.44 -3.83
CA ARG A 76 -10.64 -12.42 -2.36
C ARG A 76 -9.43 -13.06 -1.67
N LYS A 77 -8.95 -14.21 -2.16
CA LYS A 77 -7.72 -14.84 -1.66
C LYS A 77 -6.49 -13.96 -1.92
N VAL A 78 -6.40 -13.35 -3.10
CA VAL A 78 -5.31 -12.40 -3.41
C VAL A 78 -5.35 -11.20 -2.45
N THR A 79 -6.54 -10.69 -2.16
CA THR A 79 -6.72 -9.59 -1.19
C THR A 79 -6.27 -10.00 0.23
N LEU A 80 -6.55 -11.24 0.65
CA LEU A 80 -6.03 -11.80 1.90
C LEU A 80 -4.49 -11.89 1.93
N VAL A 81 -3.87 -12.28 0.81
CA VAL A 81 -2.40 -12.30 0.70
C VAL A 81 -1.83 -10.89 0.85
N TRP A 82 -2.45 -9.88 0.25
CA TRP A 82 -2.08 -8.47 0.47
C TRP A 82 -2.20 -8.06 1.94
N VAL A 83 -3.30 -8.41 2.62
CA VAL A 83 -3.45 -8.14 4.06
C VAL A 83 -2.32 -8.78 4.86
N PHE A 84 -2.02 -10.06 4.61
CA PHE A 84 -0.97 -10.77 5.33
C PHE A 84 0.40 -10.15 5.10
N PHE A 85 0.72 -9.79 3.85
CA PHE A 85 1.95 -9.07 3.51
C PHE A 85 2.05 -7.73 4.26
N LEU A 86 1.01 -6.90 4.22
CA LEU A 86 1.02 -5.61 4.91
C LEU A 86 1.11 -5.76 6.44
N MET A 87 0.41 -6.75 7.01
CA MET A 87 0.51 -7.10 8.43
C MET A 87 1.92 -7.53 8.82
N SER A 88 2.63 -8.28 7.96
CA SER A 88 4.02 -8.68 8.22
C SER A 88 4.98 -7.48 8.24
N LEU A 89 4.77 -6.49 7.36
CA LEU A 89 5.53 -5.23 7.38
C LEU A 89 5.23 -4.41 8.63
N LEU A 90 3.96 -4.36 9.05
CA LEU A 90 3.55 -3.68 10.28
C LEU A 90 4.20 -4.34 11.50
N PHE A 91 4.16 -5.67 11.56
CA PHE A 91 4.80 -6.45 12.63
C PHE A 91 6.30 -6.18 12.69
N TYR A 92 6.99 -6.23 11.54
CA TYR A 92 8.41 -5.87 11.45
C TYR A 92 8.68 -4.47 12.00
N LYS A 93 7.84 -3.49 11.63
CA LYS A 93 7.96 -2.11 12.11
C LYS A 93 7.80 -1.99 13.63
N VAL A 94 6.84 -2.71 14.21
CA VAL A 94 6.62 -2.74 15.66
C VAL A 94 7.82 -3.39 16.35
N CYS A 95 8.32 -4.52 15.86
CA CYS A 95 9.51 -5.17 16.42
C CYS A 95 10.76 -4.28 16.36
N PHE A 96 10.94 -3.55 15.26
CA PHE A 96 12.02 -2.56 15.13
C PHE A 96 11.86 -1.41 16.14
N PHE A 97 10.64 -0.87 16.28
CA PHE A 97 10.36 0.20 17.24
C PHE A 97 10.58 -0.24 18.70
N LEU A 98 10.24 -1.49 19.02
CA LEU A 98 10.46 -2.08 20.35
C LEU A 98 11.92 -2.50 20.62
N GLY A 99 12.82 -2.33 19.65
CA GLY A 99 14.23 -2.72 19.78
C GLY A 99 14.47 -4.24 19.76
N VAL A 100 13.49 -5.04 19.32
CA VAL A 100 13.61 -6.50 19.22
C VAL A 100 14.47 -6.91 18.02
N ILE A 101 14.48 -6.09 16.97
CA ILE A 101 15.26 -6.31 15.75
C ILE A 101 16.17 -5.10 15.53
N GLU A 102 17.48 -5.33 15.58
CA GLU A 102 18.51 -4.34 15.22
C GLU A 102 19.00 -4.50 13.77
N ILE A 103 18.63 -5.59 13.12
CA ILE A 103 19.03 -5.93 11.75
C ILE A 103 18.10 -5.23 10.76
N GLY A 104 18.69 -4.46 9.84
CA GLY A 104 17.96 -3.69 8.83
C GLY A 104 18.07 -2.20 9.14
N GLY A 105 19.05 -1.55 8.52
CA GLY A 105 19.19 -0.09 8.59
C GLY A 105 17.94 0.65 8.09
N ARG A 106 17.95 1.98 8.26
CA ARG A 106 16.92 2.89 7.74
C ARG A 106 16.66 2.57 6.26
N GLY A 107 15.47 2.09 5.90
CA GLY A 107 15.10 1.78 4.51
C GLY A 107 14.66 0.34 4.23
N PHE A 108 14.90 -0.63 5.12
CA PHE A 108 14.57 -2.03 4.82
C PHE A 108 13.07 -2.27 4.67
N LEU A 109 12.24 -1.56 5.44
CA LEU A 109 10.79 -1.64 5.35
C LEU A 109 10.30 -1.11 4.01
N GLU A 110 10.85 0.00 3.55
CA GLU A 110 10.54 0.62 2.26
C GLU A 110 10.92 -0.31 1.12
N ILE A 111 12.13 -0.88 1.17
CA ILE A 111 12.58 -1.89 0.19
C ILE A 111 11.63 -3.09 0.18
N GLY A 112 11.30 -3.64 1.36
CA GLY A 112 10.37 -4.76 1.50
C GLY A 112 8.96 -4.42 0.99
N PHE A 113 8.48 -3.21 1.24
CA PHE A 113 7.20 -2.72 0.74
C PHE A 113 7.19 -2.66 -0.79
N TYR A 114 8.17 -2.01 -1.42
CA TYR A 114 8.22 -1.86 -2.88
C TYR A 114 8.47 -3.19 -3.59
N LEU A 115 9.47 -3.96 -3.15
CA LEU A 115 9.78 -5.26 -3.75
C LEU A 115 8.67 -6.28 -3.53
N GLY A 116 8.10 -6.34 -2.32
CA GLY A 116 6.99 -7.22 -2.00
C GLY A 116 5.73 -6.86 -2.78
N SER A 117 5.40 -5.57 -2.90
CA SER A 117 4.28 -5.12 -3.73
C SER A 117 4.49 -5.49 -5.21
N ALA A 118 5.69 -5.26 -5.75
CA ALA A 118 6.04 -5.65 -7.12
C ALA A 118 5.91 -7.17 -7.32
N ALA A 119 6.39 -7.97 -6.37
CA ALA A 119 6.27 -9.42 -6.40
C ALA A 119 4.80 -9.88 -6.34
N LEU A 120 3.94 -9.21 -5.57
CA LEU A 120 2.51 -9.51 -5.53
C LEU A 120 1.80 -9.17 -6.84
N PHE A 121 2.13 -8.04 -7.48
CA PHE A 121 1.57 -7.69 -8.79
C PHE A 121 2.04 -8.64 -9.89
N VAL A 122 3.33 -8.95 -9.92
CA VAL A 122 3.89 -9.93 -10.87
C VAL A 122 3.29 -11.32 -10.62
N GLY A 123 3.18 -11.71 -9.35
CA GLY A 123 2.56 -12.95 -8.93
C GLY A 123 1.10 -13.04 -9.35
N GLU A 124 0.31 -11.97 -9.15
CA GLU A 124 -1.08 -11.90 -9.61
C GLU A 124 -1.17 -12.09 -11.12
N PHE A 125 -0.33 -11.40 -11.90
CA PHE A 125 -0.31 -11.51 -13.36
C PHE A 125 0.00 -12.94 -13.85
N TYR A 126 0.99 -13.61 -13.26
CA TYR A 126 1.39 -14.96 -13.69
C TYR A 126 0.50 -16.07 -13.13
N LEU A 127 -0.04 -15.92 -11.92
CA LEU A 127 -0.90 -16.94 -11.30
C LEU A 127 -2.34 -16.86 -11.81
N ARG A 128 -2.81 -15.69 -12.25
CA ARG A 128 -4.19 -15.51 -12.70
C ARG A 128 -4.59 -16.45 -13.85
N PRO A 129 -3.78 -16.67 -14.91
CA PRO A 129 -4.11 -17.63 -15.96
C PRO A 129 -4.20 -19.09 -15.48
N PHE A 130 -3.50 -19.43 -14.38
CA PHE A 130 -3.53 -20.77 -13.80
C PHE A 130 -4.84 -21.03 -13.05
N PHE A 131 -5.37 -20.02 -12.34
CA PHE A 131 -6.62 -20.13 -11.59
C PHE A 131 -7.88 -19.74 -12.37
N LEU A 132 -7.73 -18.91 -13.40
CA LEU A 132 -8.81 -18.40 -14.26
C LEU A 132 -8.42 -18.59 -15.75
N PRO A 133 -8.53 -19.82 -16.30
CA PRO A 133 -8.09 -20.15 -17.66
C PRO A 133 -8.83 -19.39 -18.77
N SER A 134 -10.00 -18.82 -18.45
CA SER A 134 -10.78 -17.95 -19.34
C SER A 134 -10.13 -16.59 -19.59
N HIS A 135 -9.25 -16.13 -18.69
CA HIS A 135 -8.48 -14.90 -18.86
C HIS A 135 -7.10 -15.16 -19.49
N LYS A 136 -7.11 -15.62 -20.76
CA LYS A 136 -5.91 -15.64 -21.61
C LYS A 136 -5.81 -14.34 -22.39
N GLY A 137 -5.32 -13.27 -21.77
CA GLY A 137 -5.22 -12.03 -22.52
C GLY A 137 -4.66 -10.84 -21.76
N SER A 138 -3.34 -10.69 -21.81
CA SER A 138 -2.64 -9.43 -22.13
C SER A 138 -1.15 -9.60 -21.80
N ALA A 139 -0.30 -8.80 -22.44
CA ALA A 139 1.09 -8.64 -22.00
C ALA A 139 1.12 -7.86 -20.67
N PHE A 140 2.19 -8.06 -19.88
CA PHE A 140 2.37 -7.44 -18.57
C PHE A 140 2.30 -5.90 -18.60
N VAL A 141 2.76 -5.28 -19.69
CA VAL A 141 2.76 -3.82 -19.85
C VAL A 141 1.34 -3.25 -19.97
N PRO A 142 0.45 -3.73 -20.87
CA PRO A 142 -0.96 -3.37 -20.87
C PRO A 142 -1.66 -3.54 -19.51
N PHE A 143 -1.32 -4.60 -18.77
CA PHE A 143 -1.84 -4.81 -17.42
C PHE A 143 -1.43 -3.69 -16.45
N LEU A 144 -0.15 -3.29 -16.45
CA LEU A 144 0.33 -2.17 -15.63
C LEU A 144 -0.29 -0.83 -16.06
N ILE A 145 -0.48 -0.60 -17.36
CA ILE A 145 -1.14 0.60 -17.87
C ILE A 145 -2.60 0.64 -17.39
N GLY A 146 -3.30 -0.50 -17.46
CA GLY A 146 -4.66 -0.64 -16.94
C GLY A 146 -4.75 -0.34 -15.44
N LEU A 147 -3.81 -0.86 -14.64
CA LEU A 147 -3.72 -0.52 -13.21
C LEU A 147 -3.56 0.98 -12.96
N GLY A 148 -2.73 1.66 -13.76
CA GLY A 148 -2.49 3.10 -13.64
C GLY A 148 -3.66 3.99 -14.06
N GLN A 149 -4.58 3.48 -14.90
CA GLN A 149 -5.75 4.20 -15.37
C GLN A 149 -6.96 4.11 -14.41
N VAL A 150 -6.92 3.21 -13.43
CA VAL A 150 -8.01 3.06 -12.46
C VAL A 150 -8.05 4.25 -11.52
N SER A 151 -9.20 4.94 -11.47
CA SER A 151 -9.37 6.08 -10.57
C SER A 151 -9.46 5.65 -9.10
N PHE A 152 -8.72 6.34 -8.24
CA PHE A 152 -8.73 6.09 -6.78
C PHE A 152 -10.12 6.25 -6.17
N LYS A 153 -10.91 7.22 -6.67
CA LYS A 153 -12.28 7.45 -6.22
C LYS A 153 -13.18 6.26 -6.53
N ALA A 154 -13.11 5.72 -7.74
CA ALA A 154 -13.92 4.57 -8.13
C ALA A 154 -13.53 3.32 -7.33
N LEU A 155 -12.28 3.19 -6.89
CA LEU A 155 -11.84 2.05 -6.09
C LEU A 155 -12.48 2.01 -4.69
N TRP A 156 -12.69 3.17 -4.06
CA TRP A 156 -13.08 3.23 -2.64
C TRP A 156 -14.59 3.29 -2.38
N GLN A 157 -15.43 3.30 -3.42
CA GLN A 157 -16.88 3.37 -3.29
C GLN A 157 -17.48 2.00 -2.95
N PHE A 158 -17.26 1.42 -1.77
CA PHE A 158 -17.67 0.03 -1.48
C PHE A 158 -19.17 -0.21 -1.77
N ASP A 159 -19.47 -0.74 -2.96
CA ASP A 159 -20.83 -1.10 -3.33
C ASP A 159 -21.17 -2.38 -2.58
N ARG A 160 -22.22 -2.30 -1.78
CA ARG A 160 -22.79 -3.50 -1.16
C ARG A 160 -23.46 -4.29 -2.27
N ASN A 161 -22.95 -5.47 -2.56
CA ASN A 161 -23.71 -6.44 -3.33
C ASN A 161 -25.01 -6.72 -2.55
N ASN A 162 -26.14 -6.22 -3.05
CA ASN A 162 -27.48 -6.72 -2.68
C ASN A 162 -27.75 -8.02 -3.43
#